data_AF-A0A9Q0T904-F1
#
_entry.id   AF-A0A9Q0T904-F1
#
_cell.length_a   1.000
_cell.length_b   1.000
_cell.length_c   1.000
_cell.angle_alpha   90.00
_cell.angle_beta   90.00
_cell.angle_gamma   90.00
#
_symmetry.space_group_name_H-M   'P 1'
#
loop_
_entity.id
_entity.type
_entity.pdbx_description
1 polymer ?
#
loop_
_entity_poly.entity_id
_entity_poly.type
_entity_poly.pdbx_seq_one_letter_code
_entity_poly.pdbx_strand_id
1 'polypeptide(L)'
;MDVELRCILRILILRAMSTRILMNWLLSHGHMITAVGGNGGYSGGKQFVSADELREKLSHLRHEKALIVKLVDIVDFNGSFLARLRDLVGANPIILVVTKVDLLPRDTDLNCVGDWVVEATAKKKLSVLSVHLTSSKSLVGITGVVSEIQKEKKGRDVYILGSANVGKSAFISALLKTMAQRDPAAAAARKYKPIQSAVPGTTLGPIQIDAFLGGGKLIDTPGVHLHHRQAAVVHSEDLPVLAPRSRLRGQPFPNSKVGPENGMAEKNQSQDLNGFSIFWGGLVRVDILKVLPETRLTFYGPKALQIHLVPTDKADEFYKKELGVLLTPPTGKERAEDWRGLELEQRLQIKFKDVERPASDVAISGLGWIAVEPASKPRGQSDINLDETINELHLAVRVPKPVEVFVRPPLPVGKAGAEWYQYRELSEKEEELRPKWHF
;
A
#
# COMPACT_ATOMS: atom_id res chain seq x y z
N MET A 1 -3.04 -45.40 -27.84
CA MET A 1 -3.83 -44.15 -27.73
C MET A 1 -3.58 -43.34 -26.45
N ASP A 2 -2.97 -43.89 -25.39
CA ASP A 2 -2.89 -43.20 -24.08
C ASP A 2 -1.53 -42.50 -23.78
N VAL A 3 -0.52 -42.71 -24.64
CA VAL A 3 0.82 -42.10 -24.46
C VAL A 3 0.94 -40.77 -25.22
N GLU A 4 0.37 -40.67 -26.42
CA GLU A 4 0.35 -39.41 -27.20
C GLU A 4 -0.47 -38.32 -26.52
N LEU A 5 -1.61 -38.65 -25.90
CA LEU A 5 -2.46 -37.68 -25.22
C LEU A 5 -1.76 -37.08 -23.98
N ARG A 6 -0.98 -37.88 -23.25
CA ARG A 6 -0.17 -37.41 -22.10
C ARG A 6 1.00 -36.52 -22.52
N CYS A 7 1.61 -36.80 -23.68
CA CYS A 7 2.65 -35.95 -24.26
C CYS A 7 2.06 -34.60 -24.72
N ILE A 8 0.92 -34.60 -25.39
CA ILE A 8 0.22 -33.38 -25.83
C ILE A 8 -0.22 -32.53 -24.63
N LEU A 9 -0.74 -33.16 -23.57
CA LEU A 9 -1.14 -32.45 -22.34
C LEU A 9 0.06 -31.85 -21.60
N ARG A 10 1.21 -32.55 -21.54
CA ARG A 10 2.47 -32.00 -20.99
C ARG A 10 3.00 -30.83 -21.82
N ILE A 11 2.92 -30.91 -23.15
CA ILE A 11 3.35 -29.81 -24.04
C ILE A 11 2.41 -28.59 -23.92
N LEU A 12 1.10 -28.80 -23.76
CA LEU A 12 0.13 -27.73 -23.53
C LEU A 12 0.29 -27.08 -22.15
N ILE A 13 0.57 -27.85 -21.10
CA ILE A 13 0.86 -27.31 -19.76
C ILE A 13 2.20 -26.57 -19.76
N LEU A 14 3.23 -27.09 -20.41
CA LEU A 14 4.51 -26.39 -20.57
C LEU A 14 4.37 -25.12 -21.42
N ARG A 15 3.53 -25.12 -22.46
CA ARG A 15 3.22 -23.89 -23.23
C ARG A 15 2.41 -22.87 -22.42
N ALA A 16 1.45 -23.30 -21.59
CA ALA A 16 0.66 -22.42 -20.72
C ALA A 16 1.47 -21.85 -19.53
N MET A 17 2.38 -22.66 -18.96
CA MET A 17 3.34 -22.19 -17.96
C MET A 17 4.40 -21.30 -18.60
N SER A 18 4.85 -21.62 -19.82
CA SER A 18 5.78 -20.77 -20.55
C SER A 18 5.15 -19.44 -20.92
N THR A 19 3.88 -19.33 -21.30
CA THR A 19 3.25 -18.00 -21.56
C THR A 19 2.99 -17.21 -20.29
N ARG A 20 2.61 -17.83 -19.15
CA ARG A 20 2.50 -17.11 -17.85
C ARG A 20 3.86 -16.71 -17.29
N ILE A 21 4.89 -17.53 -17.46
CA ILE A 21 6.27 -17.20 -17.05
C ILE A 21 6.85 -16.16 -18.00
N LEU A 22 6.67 -16.26 -19.32
CA LEU A 22 7.14 -15.26 -20.29
C LEU A 22 6.41 -13.93 -20.09
N MET A 23 5.14 -13.92 -19.72
CA MET A 23 4.39 -12.69 -19.42
C MET A 23 4.85 -12.05 -18.10
N ASN A 24 5.18 -12.83 -17.08
CA ASN A 24 5.85 -12.32 -15.86
C ASN A 24 7.34 -11.97 -16.08
N TRP A 25 8.01 -12.59 -17.06
CA TRP A 25 9.42 -12.37 -17.39
C TRP A 25 9.60 -11.13 -18.29
N LEU A 26 8.65 -10.88 -19.21
CA LEU A 26 8.54 -9.66 -20.02
C LEU A 26 8.17 -8.43 -19.18
N LEU A 27 7.43 -8.59 -18.08
CA LEU A 27 7.18 -7.50 -17.12
C LEU A 27 8.37 -7.23 -16.19
N SER A 28 9.40 -8.10 -16.18
CA SER A 28 10.55 -8.01 -15.26
C SER A 28 11.83 -7.44 -15.87
N HIS A 29 11.84 -7.17 -17.17
CA HIS A 29 12.93 -6.46 -17.83
C HIS A 29 12.54 -5.00 -18.00
N GLY A 30 13.17 -4.12 -17.23
CA GLY A 30 13.15 -2.68 -17.41
C GLY A 30 13.84 -2.28 -18.71
N HIS A 31 13.27 -2.65 -19.85
CA HIS A 31 13.60 -1.99 -21.10
C HIS A 31 12.84 -0.67 -21.16
N MET A 32 13.62 0.42 -21.22
CA MET A 32 13.15 1.77 -21.49
C MET A 32 12.25 1.79 -22.73
N ILE A 33 11.00 2.18 -22.54
CA ILE A 33 10.31 3.00 -23.53
C ILE A 33 10.45 4.42 -23.02
N THR A 34 11.51 5.11 -23.45
CA THR A 34 11.55 6.58 -23.44
C THR A 34 10.60 7.06 -24.54
N ALA A 35 9.32 7.10 -24.22
CA ALA A 35 8.33 7.84 -24.98
C ALA A 35 7.32 8.38 -23.98
N VAL A 36 7.58 9.57 -23.45
CA VAL A 36 6.95 10.79 -23.94
C VAL A 36 7.47 11.95 -23.11
N GLY A 37 8.01 12.98 -23.78
CA GLY A 37 7.89 14.34 -23.26
C GLY A 37 6.39 14.59 -23.10
N GLY A 38 5.93 14.69 -21.86
CA GLY A 38 4.53 14.90 -21.52
C GLY A 38 4.47 15.71 -20.25
N ASN A 39 3.90 16.91 -20.35
CA ASN A 39 3.84 17.96 -19.33
C ASN A 39 3.00 17.63 -18.08
N GLY A 40 2.84 16.36 -17.72
CA GLY A 40 2.28 15.92 -16.43
C GLY A 40 3.33 15.61 -15.36
N GLY A 41 4.62 15.77 -15.67
CA GLY A 41 5.73 15.61 -14.72
C GLY A 41 6.13 16.96 -14.13
N TYR A 42 6.44 16.97 -12.82
CA TYR A 42 6.98 18.13 -12.12
C TYR A 42 7.94 18.96 -12.99
N SER A 43 7.72 20.27 -13.11
CA SER A 43 8.65 21.22 -13.74
C SER A 43 9.97 21.40 -12.97
N GLY A 44 10.16 20.67 -11.86
CA GLY A 44 11.40 20.60 -11.09
C GLY A 44 12.34 19.50 -11.59
N GLY A 45 12.92 19.67 -12.77
CA GLY A 45 13.75 18.68 -13.46
C GLY A 45 15.09 18.25 -12.81
N LYS A 46 15.29 18.34 -11.48
CA LYS A 46 16.56 17.94 -10.81
C LYS A 46 16.48 17.36 -9.38
N GLN A 47 15.32 16.99 -8.84
CA GLN A 47 15.22 16.72 -7.38
C GLN A 47 14.67 15.35 -6.92
N PHE A 48 14.41 14.40 -7.82
CA PHE A 48 13.91 13.07 -7.44
C PHE A 48 14.98 12.01 -7.65
N VAL A 49 15.25 11.23 -6.60
CA VAL A 49 16.11 10.04 -6.71
C VAL A 49 15.24 8.87 -7.14
N SER A 50 15.50 8.35 -8.34
CA SER A 50 14.84 7.15 -8.85
C SER A 50 15.25 5.91 -8.06
N ALA A 51 14.51 4.80 -8.23
CA ALA A 51 14.91 3.53 -7.61
C ALA A 51 16.32 3.13 -8.04
N ASP A 52 16.66 3.24 -9.33
CA ASP A 52 17.95 2.84 -9.90
C ASP A 52 19.10 3.75 -9.48
N GLU A 53 18.88 5.06 -9.44
CA GLU A 53 19.87 5.99 -8.89
C GLU A 53 20.14 5.73 -7.41
N LEU A 54 19.10 5.37 -6.64
CA LEU A 54 19.32 4.93 -5.26
C LEU A 54 20.12 3.63 -5.23
N ARG A 55 19.83 2.67 -6.14
CA ARG A 55 20.60 1.41 -6.21
C ARG A 55 22.07 1.68 -6.44
N GLU A 56 22.41 2.58 -7.36
CA GLU A 56 23.80 2.97 -7.62
C GLU A 56 24.42 3.64 -6.40
N LYS A 57 23.73 4.65 -5.83
CA LYS A 57 24.21 5.39 -4.65
C LYS A 57 24.40 4.51 -3.42
N LEU A 58 23.59 3.45 -3.26
CA LEU A 58 23.62 2.55 -2.10
C LEU A 58 24.24 1.18 -2.41
N SER A 59 24.78 0.96 -3.61
CA SER A 59 25.38 -0.32 -4.02
C SER A 59 26.51 -0.78 -3.07
N HIS A 60 27.23 0.18 -2.50
CA HIS A 60 28.29 -0.05 -1.53
C HIS A 60 27.78 -0.64 -0.19
N LEU A 61 26.52 -0.38 0.20
CA LEU A 61 25.97 -0.82 1.50
C LEU A 61 26.02 -2.33 1.69
N ARG A 62 25.93 -3.08 0.59
CA ARG A 62 26.05 -4.55 0.61
C ARG A 62 27.36 -5.04 1.25
N HIS A 63 28.43 -4.26 1.13
CA HIS A 63 29.76 -4.60 1.60
C HIS A 63 30.12 -3.90 2.92
N GLU A 64 29.28 -2.98 3.39
CA GLU A 64 29.46 -2.29 4.67
C GLU A 64 28.80 -3.04 5.84
N LYS A 65 29.31 -2.80 7.04
CA LYS A 65 28.69 -3.27 8.30
C LYS A 65 27.61 -2.29 8.73
N ALA A 66 26.40 -2.48 8.22
CA ALA A 66 25.26 -1.59 8.43
C ALA A 66 24.10 -2.28 9.15
N LEU A 67 23.37 -1.54 9.98
CA LEU A 67 22.03 -1.90 10.44
C LEU A 67 21.01 -1.14 9.60
N ILE A 68 20.09 -1.85 8.95
CA ILE A 68 19.10 -1.24 8.08
C ILE A 68 17.79 -1.08 8.82
N VAL A 69 17.28 0.15 8.89
CA VAL A 69 15.93 0.45 9.37
C VAL A 69 15.06 0.74 8.15
N LYS A 70 14.26 -0.24 7.73
CA LYS A 70 13.37 -0.13 6.56
C LYS A 70 12.02 0.40 6.98
N LEU A 71 11.61 1.55 6.45
CA LEU A 71 10.28 2.13 6.68
C LEU A 71 9.31 1.71 5.58
N VAL A 72 8.09 1.35 5.98
CA VAL A 72 6.96 1.01 5.10
C VAL A 72 5.69 1.65 5.67
N ASP A 73 4.86 2.25 4.81
CA ASP A 73 3.61 2.92 5.22
C ASP A 73 2.50 1.87 5.31
N ILE A 74 1.79 1.76 6.43
CA ILE A 74 0.72 0.76 6.56
C ILE A 74 -0.44 0.98 5.59
N VAL A 75 -0.76 2.25 5.27
CA VAL A 75 -1.88 2.58 4.37
C VAL A 75 -1.57 2.15 2.94
N ASP A 76 -0.29 2.22 2.57
CA ASP A 76 0.21 1.87 1.24
C ASP A 76 1.33 0.83 1.36
N PHE A 77 1.07 -0.26 2.08
CA PHE A 77 2.10 -1.25 2.39
C PHE A 77 2.75 -1.81 1.13
N ASN A 78 1.97 -2.20 0.13
CA ASN A 78 2.50 -2.79 -1.10
C ASN A 78 3.26 -1.76 -1.96
N GLY A 79 2.70 -0.55 -2.14
CA GLY A 79 3.31 0.50 -2.97
C GLY A 79 4.51 1.18 -2.33
N SER A 80 4.65 1.15 -1.00
CA SER A 80 5.84 1.66 -0.30
C SER A 80 6.92 0.58 -0.07
N PHE A 81 6.62 -0.69 -0.34
CA PHE A 81 7.57 -1.78 -0.13
C PHE A 81 8.58 -1.85 -1.28
N LEU A 82 9.75 -1.25 -1.07
CA LEU A 82 10.86 -1.37 -2.03
C LEU A 82 11.20 -2.85 -2.25
N ALA A 83 10.97 -3.32 -3.48
CA ALA A 83 11.31 -4.66 -3.93
C ALA A 83 12.83 -4.84 -4.02
N ARG A 84 13.29 -6.09 -3.88
CA ARG A 84 14.71 -6.45 -4.04
C ARG A 84 15.67 -5.66 -3.12
N LEU A 85 15.20 -5.28 -1.92
CA LEU A 85 16.06 -4.60 -0.95
C LEU A 85 17.32 -5.39 -0.60
N ARG A 86 17.22 -6.73 -0.58
CA ARG A 86 18.37 -7.62 -0.31
C ARG A 86 19.48 -7.49 -1.35
N ASP A 87 19.17 -7.12 -2.59
CA ASP A 87 20.18 -6.87 -3.61
C ASP A 87 21.05 -5.65 -3.26
N LEU A 88 20.48 -4.69 -2.52
CA LEU A 88 21.12 -3.44 -2.10
C LEU A 88 21.89 -3.58 -0.80
N VAL A 89 21.30 -4.25 0.20
CA VAL A 89 21.85 -4.27 1.56
C VAL A 89 22.54 -5.59 1.90
N GLY A 90 22.48 -6.60 1.03
CA GLY A 90 23.10 -7.91 1.25
C GLY A 90 22.60 -8.60 2.52
N ALA A 91 23.55 -9.13 3.29
CA ALA A 91 23.32 -9.87 4.53
C ALA A 91 23.11 -8.95 5.76
N ASN A 92 23.10 -7.62 5.59
CA ASN A 92 22.92 -6.72 6.70
C ASN A 92 21.60 -6.97 7.45
N PRO A 93 21.59 -6.86 8.79
CA PRO A 93 20.38 -6.98 9.58
C PRO A 93 19.37 -5.89 9.22
N ILE A 94 18.08 -6.25 9.20
CA ILE A 94 16.99 -5.35 8.84
C ILE A 94 15.97 -5.31 9.98
N ILE A 95 15.69 -4.13 10.50
CA ILE A 95 14.54 -3.84 11.35
C ILE A 95 13.46 -3.24 10.45
N LEU A 96 12.28 -3.85 10.41
CA LEU A 96 11.15 -3.33 9.65
C LEU A 96 10.33 -2.39 10.53
N VAL A 97 10.18 -1.15 10.12
CA VAL A 97 9.36 -0.15 10.80
C VAL A 97 8.15 0.16 9.93
N VAL A 98 6.97 -0.24 10.40
CA VAL A 98 5.70 0.13 9.79
C VAL A 98 5.25 1.47 10.38
N THR A 99 5.05 2.46 9.53
CA THR A 99 4.71 3.82 9.95
C THR A 99 3.21 4.10 9.83
N LYS A 100 2.78 5.20 10.45
CA LYS A 100 1.44 5.79 10.35
C LYS A 100 0.31 4.91 10.85
N VAL A 101 0.56 4.06 11.85
CA VAL A 101 -0.50 3.21 12.43
C VAL A 101 -1.62 4.00 13.12
N ASP A 102 -1.38 5.28 13.42
CA ASP A 102 -2.41 6.21 13.89
C ASP A 102 -3.49 6.52 12.83
N LEU A 103 -3.21 6.26 11.55
CA LEU A 103 -4.16 6.40 10.46
C LEU A 103 -5.12 5.22 10.36
N LEU A 104 -4.82 4.06 10.94
CA LEU A 104 -5.72 2.89 10.87
C LEU A 104 -7.07 3.18 11.52
N PRO A 105 -8.20 2.62 11.04
CA PRO A 105 -9.52 2.79 11.64
C PRO A 105 -9.56 2.62 13.17
N ARG A 106 -10.57 3.22 13.81
CA ARG A 106 -10.70 3.14 15.29
C ARG A 106 -10.90 1.69 15.71
N ASP A 107 -10.42 1.34 16.89
CA ASP A 107 -10.58 0.01 17.47
C ASP A 107 -9.90 -1.10 16.64
N THR A 108 -8.93 -0.74 15.79
CA THR A 108 -8.07 -1.71 15.11
C THR A 108 -7.15 -2.37 16.14
N ASP A 109 -7.18 -3.70 16.21
CA ASP A 109 -6.24 -4.48 17.01
C ASP A 109 -4.87 -4.56 16.32
N LEU A 110 -3.85 -3.97 16.97
CA LEU A 110 -2.49 -3.94 16.46
C LEU A 110 -1.80 -5.31 16.51
N ASN A 111 -2.29 -6.27 17.31
CA ASN A 111 -1.76 -7.64 17.28
C ASN A 111 -2.08 -8.32 15.95
N CYS A 112 -3.34 -8.24 15.51
CA CYS A 112 -3.77 -8.75 14.22
C CYS A 112 -3.01 -8.08 13.06
N VAL A 113 -2.81 -6.76 13.13
CA VAL A 113 -2.04 -6.02 12.11
C VAL A 113 -0.57 -6.42 12.11
N GLY A 114 0.04 -6.59 13.28
CA GLY A 114 1.44 -7.02 13.41
C GLY A 114 1.68 -8.39 12.79
N ASP A 115 0.81 -9.35 13.10
CA ASP A 115 0.85 -10.69 12.51
C ASP A 115 0.67 -10.65 10.99
N TRP A 116 -0.31 -9.86 10.51
CA TRP A 116 -0.53 -9.66 9.07
C TRP A 116 0.69 -9.07 8.37
N VAL A 117 1.39 -8.12 8.99
CA VAL A 117 2.61 -7.51 8.43
C VAL A 117 3.72 -8.54 8.33
N VAL A 118 3.89 -9.40 9.34
CA VAL A 118 4.89 -10.46 9.34
C VAL A 118 4.63 -11.43 8.17
N GLU A 119 3.39 -11.89 8.00
CA GLU A 119 2.98 -12.73 6.87
C GLU A 119 3.20 -12.03 5.51
N ALA A 120 2.81 -10.75 5.41
CA ALA A 120 2.98 -9.96 4.19
C ALA A 120 4.46 -9.77 3.83
N THR A 121 5.33 -9.61 4.83
CA THR A 121 6.78 -9.48 4.68
C THR A 121 7.43 -10.80 4.27
N ALA A 122 7.01 -11.91 4.89
CA ALA A 122 7.45 -13.25 4.56
C ALA A 122 7.09 -13.63 3.10
N LYS A 123 5.87 -13.31 2.65
CA LYS A 123 5.43 -13.49 1.24
C LYS A 123 6.30 -12.72 0.25
N LYS A 124 6.85 -11.58 0.66
CA LYS A 124 7.81 -10.78 -0.13
C LYS A 124 9.26 -11.26 0.00
N LYS A 125 9.49 -12.40 0.69
CA LYS A 125 10.80 -13.04 0.89
C LYS A 125 11.84 -12.12 1.53
N LEU A 126 11.40 -11.20 2.39
CA LEU A 126 12.29 -10.33 3.14
C LEU A 126 12.45 -10.87 4.56
N SER A 127 13.62 -11.40 4.88
CA SER A 127 13.98 -11.71 6.26
C SER A 127 14.26 -10.42 7.03
N VAL A 128 13.69 -10.29 8.22
CA VAL A 128 13.86 -9.13 9.12
C VAL A 128 14.11 -9.64 10.53
N LEU A 129 14.82 -8.88 11.36
CA LEU A 129 15.07 -9.22 12.76
C LEU A 129 13.78 -9.08 13.59
N SER A 130 13.07 -7.98 13.38
CA SER A 130 11.84 -7.64 14.08
C SER A 130 10.99 -6.69 13.22
N VAL A 131 9.71 -6.61 13.59
CA VAL A 131 8.74 -5.68 13.02
C VAL A 131 8.27 -4.72 14.11
N HIS A 132 8.23 -3.43 13.81
CA HIS A 132 7.75 -2.41 14.73
C HIS A 132 6.66 -1.58 14.09
N LEU A 133 5.46 -1.60 14.67
CA LEU A 133 4.36 -0.74 14.31
C LEU A 133 4.54 0.60 15.02
N THR A 134 4.51 1.71 14.28
CA THR A 134 4.87 3.02 14.83
C THR A 134 3.97 4.14 14.33
N SER A 135 3.84 5.16 15.16
CA SER A 135 3.34 6.47 14.74
C SER A 135 4.30 7.55 15.21
N SER A 136 4.95 8.22 14.26
CA SER A 136 5.81 9.37 14.56
C SER A 136 5.02 10.55 15.15
N LYS A 137 3.72 10.64 14.89
CA LYS A 137 2.85 11.71 15.38
C LYS A 137 2.51 11.53 16.86
N SER A 138 2.13 10.33 17.27
CA SER A 138 1.81 10.02 18.67
C SER A 138 2.98 9.46 19.47
N LEU A 139 4.12 9.21 18.82
CA LEU A 139 5.31 8.54 19.36
C LEU A 139 5.12 7.07 19.78
N VAL A 140 3.97 6.47 19.45
CA VAL A 140 3.68 5.04 19.67
C VAL A 140 4.71 4.19 18.92
N GLY A 141 5.20 3.12 19.56
CA GLY A 141 6.18 2.18 19.04
C GLY A 141 7.62 2.69 18.91
N ILE A 142 7.85 4.01 18.98
CA ILE A 142 9.19 4.59 18.73
C ILE A 142 10.22 4.13 19.77
N THR A 143 9.84 4.04 21.05
CA THR A 143 10.73 3.56 22.12
C THR A 143 11.21 2.13 21.87
N GLY A 144 10.32 1.25 21.39
CA GLY A 144 10.68 -0.12 21.04
C GLY A 144 11.71 -0.17 19.92
N VAL A 145 11.56 0.69 18.90
CA VAL A 145 12.55 0.80 17.81
C VAL A 145 13.89 1.32 18.31
N VAL A 146 13.91 2.33 19.19
CA VAL A 146 15.16 2.83 19.80
C VAL A 146 15.88 1.70 20.54
N SER A 147 15.15 0.93 21.34
CA SER A 147 15.70 -0.20 22.09
C SER A 147 16.30 -1.26 21.16
N GLU A 148 15.58 -1.63 20.09
CA GLU A 148 16.08 -2.63 19.13
C GLU A 148 17.30 -2.13 18.35
N ILE A 149 17.31 -0.84 17.95
CA ILE A 149 18.49 -0.22 17.31
C ILE A 149 19.67 -0.27 18.26
N GLN A 150 19.53 0.14 19.53
CA GLN A 150 20.63 0.14 20.49
C GLN A 150 21.21 -1.27 20.70
N LYS A 151 20.33 -2.28 20.75
CA LYS A 151 20.71 -3.69 20.90
C LYS A 151 21.40 -4.26 19.65
N GLU A 152 20.87 -3.99 18.47
CA GLU A 152 21.32 -4.63 17.22
C GLU A 152 22.36 -3.82 16.44
N LYS A 153 22.59 -2.55 16.81
CA LYS A 153 23.62 -1.72 16.20
C LYS A 153 24.99 -2.37 16.30
N LYS A 154 25.41 -2.86 17.48
CA LYS A 154 26.67 -3.63 17.67
C LYS A 154 27.88 -2.99 16.95
N GLY A 155 28.02 -1.66 17.07
CA GLY A 155 29.08 -0.86 16.43
C GLY A 155 28.84 -0.47 14.96
N ARG A 156 27.79 -0.96 14.30
CA ARG A 156 27.42 -0.64 12.91
C ARG A 156 26.90 0.79 12.76
N ASP A 157 26.95 1.28 11.53
CA ASP A 157 26.19 2.46 11.10
C ASP A 157 24.73 2.10 10.87
N VAL A 158 23.81 3.03 11.13
CA VAL A 158 22.36 2.81 11.04
C VAL A 158 21.81 3.57 9.85
N TYR A 159 21.34 2.85 8.83
CA TYR A 159 20.78 3.44 7.61
C TYR A 159 19.26 3.40 7.65
N ILE A 160 18.62 4.56 7.49
CA ILE A 160 17.17 4.67 7.38
C ILE A 160 16.79 4.69 5.92
N LEU A 161 16.09 3.65 5.46
CA LEU A 161 15.65 3.48 4.07
C LEU A 161 14.12 3.48 3.98
N GLY A 162 13.56 4.03 2.91
CA GLY A 162 12.13 3.96 2.64
C GLY A 162 11.73 4.71 1.37
N SER A 163 10.51 4.47 0.88
CA SER A 163 9.97 5.26 -0.22
C SER A 163 9.75 6.73 0.21
N ALA A 164 9.69 7.64 -0.76
CA ALA A 164 9.20 8.99 -0.50
C ALA A 164 7.80 8.94 0.14
N ASN A 165 7.46 9.95 0.95
CA ASN A 165 6.17 10.06 1.65
C ASN A 165 5.83 8.93 2.65
N VAL A 166 6.75 7.99 2.93
CA VAL A 166 6.56 6.94 3.96
C VAL A 166 6.55 7.50 5.39
N GLY A 167 7.01 8.74 5.58
CA GLY A 167 7.14 9.38 6.90
C GLY A 167 8.55 9.33 7.49
N LYS A 168 9.58 9.07 6.67
CA LYS A 168 11.01 9.04 7.07
C LYS A 168 11.45 10.25 7.90
N SER A 169 11.23 11.47 7.41
CA SER A 169 11.57 12.71 8.11
C SER A 169 10.87 12.84 9.47
N ALA A 170 9.60 12.43 9.54
CA ALA A 170 8.84 12.44 10.80
C ALA A 170 9.36 11.38 11.78
N PHE A 171 9.67 10.18 11.28
CA PHE A 171 10.25 9.10 12.07
C PHE A 171 11.62 9.49 12.65
N ILE A 172 12.53 10.07 11.86
CA ILE A 172 13.84 10.51 12.35
C ILE A 172 13.70 11.54 13.47
N SER A 173 12.81 12.53 13.27
CA SER A 173 12.54 13.55 14.29
C SER A 173 12.00 12.94 15.58
N ALA A 174 11.07 11.98 15.47
CA ALA A 174 10.52 11.24 16.61
C ALA A 174 11.60 10.39 17.30
N LEU A 175 12.42 9.67 16.53
CA LEU A 175 13.50 8.82 17.02
C LEU A 175 14.51 9.64 17.83
N LEU A 176 15.03 10.75 17.27
CA LEU A 176 15.97 11.63 17.94
C LEU A 176 15.38 12.26 19.20
N LYS A 177 14.09 12.64 19.16
CA LYS A 177 13.37 13.18 20.34
C LYS A 177 13.32 12.16 21.48
N THR A 178 13.03 10.89 21.18
CA THR A 178 12.97 9.82 22.18
C THR A 178 14.35 9.46 22.70
N MET A 179 15.36 9.36 21.82
CA MET A 179 16.75 9.06 22.20
C MET A 179 17.35 10.16 23.09
N ALA A 180 17.05 11.43 22.82
CA ALA A 180 17.57 12.57 23.59
C ALA A 180 17.21 12.55 25.09
N GLN A 181 16.24 11.74 25.51
CA GLN A 181 15.91 11.56 26.92
C GLN A 181 16.99 10.78 27.69
N ARG A 182 17.80 9.98 26.99
CA ARG A 182 18.80 9.08 27.58
C ARG A 182 20.20 9.27 27.01
N ASP A 183 20.31 9.86 25.82
CA ASP A 183 21.58 10.04 25.10
C ASP A 183 21.86 11.54 24.80
N PRO A 184 22.87 12.14 25.45
CA PRO A 184 23.34 13.50 25.16
C PRO A 184 23.73 13.77 23.69
N ALA A 185 24.28 12.79 22.97
CA ALA A 185 24.60 12.94 21.55
C ALA A 185 23.33 13.10 20.72
N ALA A 186 22.30 12.30 21.02
CA ALA A 186 20.98 12.47 20.39
C ALA A 186 20.34 13.83 20.75
N ALA A 187 20.55 14.34 21.97
CA ALA A 187 20.08 15.66 22.37
C ALA A 187 20.74 16.79 21.55
N ALA A 188 22.05 16.70 21.29
CA ALA A 188 22.76 17.63 20.40
C ALA A 188 22.28 17.49 18.94
N ALA A 189 22.04 16.27 18.48
CA ALA A 189 21.55 15.96 17.14
C ALA A 189 20.14 16.52 16.86
N ARG A 190 19.33 16.89 17.87
CA ARG A 190 18.02 17.54 17.67
C ARG A 190 18.09 18.90 16.96
N LYS A 191 19.28 19.51 16.86
CA LYS A 191 19.50 20.69 15.99
C LYS A 191 19.19 20.36 14.53
N TYR A 192 19.40 19.11 14.12
CA TYR A 192 18.97 18.62 12.83
C TYR A 192 17.43 18.53 12.77
N LYS A 193 16.84 19.29 11.84
CA LYS A 193 15.40 19.30 11.57
C LYS A 193 15.15 18.79 10.15
N PRO A 194 14.78 17.51 9.98
CA PRO A 194 14.37 16.99 8.67
C PRO A 194 13.21 17.79 8.09
N ILE A 195 13.24 18.07 6.79
CA ILE A 195 12.12 18.73 6.09
C ILE A 195 10.96 17.73 5.97
N GLN A 196 9.75 18.16 6.37
CA GLN A 196 8.51 17.39 6.26
C GLN A 196 7.63 18.03 5.20
N SER A 197 7.37 17.31 4.10
CA SER A 197 6.48 17.74 3.02
C SER A 197 5.70 16.55 2.48
N ALA A 198 4.53 16.81 1.90
CA ALA A 198 3.78 15.83 1.10
C ALA A 198 4.35 15.72 -0.33
N VAL A 199 5.16 16.70 -0.75
CA VAL A 199 5.89 16.67 -2.02
C VAL A 199 7.12 15.77 -1.84
N PRO A 200 7.33 14.76 -2.70
CA PRO A 200 8.54 13.93 -2.68
C PRO A 200 9.83 14.77 -2.84
N GLY A 201 10.98 14.19 -2.51
CA GLY A 201 12.28 14.84 -2.79
C GLY A 201 12.82 15.79 -1.70
N THR A 202 12.29 15.77 -0.48
CA THR A 202 12.75 16.65 0.62
C THR A 202 14.19 16.42 1.07
N THR A 203 14.80 15.27 0.75
CA THR A 203 16.18 14.91 1.12
C THR A 203 16.98 14.63 -0.16
N LEU A 204 17.93 15.51 -0.50
CA LEU A 204 18.66 15.48 -1.79
C LEU A 204 19.89 14.54 -1.80
N GLY A 205 20.40 14.16 -0.62
CA GLY A 205 21.52 13.23 -0.47
C GLY A 205 21.57 12.60 0.93
N PRO A 206 22.40 11.55 1.15
CA PRO A 206 22.55 10.95 2.47
C PRO A 206 23.07 11.98 3.49
N ILE A 207 22.40 12.10 4.62
CA ILE A 207 22.79 13.00 5.71
C ILE A 207 23.22 12.16 6.90
N GLN A 208 24.46 12.37 7.34
CA GLN A 208 25.00 11.71 8.53
C GLN A 208 24.68 12.52 9.78
N ILE A 209 24.18 11.84 10.81
CA ILE A 209 23.76 12.42 12.08
C ILE A 209 24.50 11.66 13.19
N ASP A 210 25.29 12.41 13.97
CA ASP A 210 25.97 11.87 15.15
C ASP A 210 24.98 11.75 16.32
N ALA A 211 24.18 10.68 16.28
CA ALA A 211 23.07 10.44 17.20
C ALA A 211 23.40 9.48 18.36
N PHE A 212 24.60 8.90 18.41
CA PHE A 212 24.97 7.84 19.34
C PHE A 212 26.30 8.17 20.05
N LEU A 213 26.36 7.95 21.37
CA LEU A 213 27.63 8.09 22.12
C LEU A 213 28.67 6.98 21.83
N GLY A 214 28.21 5.76 21.53
CA GLY A 214 29.07 4.57 21.36
C GLY A 214 29.70 4.38 19.98
N GLY A 215 29.94 5.47 19.24
CA GLY A 215 30.41 5.44 17.84
C GLY A 215 29.32 5.03 16.84
N GLY A 216 29.64 5.04 15.54
CA GLY A 216 28.72 4.82 14.42
C GLY A 216 27.67 5.92 14.26
N LYS A 217 27.14 6.08 13.05
CA LYS A 217 26.29 7.21 12.66
C LYS A 217 24.87 6.76 12.31
N LEU A 218 23.93 7.70 12.41
CA LEU A 218 22.60 7.57 11.84
C LEU A 218 22.59 8.24 10.46
N ILE A 219 22.31 7.49 9.42
CA ILE A 219 22.32 7.98 8.03
C ILE A 219 20.87 8.09 7.54
N ASP A 220 20.44 9.33 7.35
CA ASP A 220 19.20 9.63 6.64
C ASP A 220 19.43 9.53 5.14
N THR A 221 18.80 8.58 4.46
CA THR A 221 18.91 8.44 3.00
C THR A 221 17.77 9.17 2.29
N PRO A 222 17.96 9.62 1.03
CA PRO A 222 16.87 10.12 0.19
C PRO A 222 15.72 9.11 0.08
N GLY A 223 14.48 9.58 0.21
CA GLY A 223 13.32 8.71 0.01
C GLY A 223 13.16 8.34 -1.45
N VAL A 224 13.00 7.05 -1.76
CA VAL A 224 12.87 6.59 -3.16
C VAL A 224 11.57 7.06 -3.76
N HIS A 225 11.64 7.79 -4.87
CA HIS A 225 10.44 8.07 -5.65
C HIS A 225 10.08 6.84 -6.50
N LEU A 226 8.94 6.24 -6.20
CA LEU A 226 8.43 5.05 -6.88
C LEU A 226 7.41 5.48 -7.92
N HIS A 227 7.74 5.30 -9.20
CA HIS A 227 6.94 5.74 -10.35
C HIS A 227 5.54 5.10 -10.40
N HIS A 228 5.37 3.95 -9.75
CA HIS A 228 4.11 3.22 -9.74
C HIS A 228 3.12 3.66 -8.65
N ARG A 229 3.38 4.78 -7.98
CA ARG A 229 2.50 5.34 -6.93
C ARG A 229 1.69 6.49 -7.48
N GLN A 230 0.48 6.69 -6.96
CA GLN A 230 -0.40 7.79 -7.38
C GLN A 230 0.25 9.18 -7.27
N ALA A 231 1.08 9.39 -6.25
CA ALA A 231 1.83 10.63 -6.08
C ALA A 231 2.84 10.94 -7.21
N ALA A 232 3.17 9.97 -8.08
CA ALA A 232 4.07 10.15 -9.20
C ALA A 232 3.36 10.64 -10.48
N VAL A 233 2.03 10.54 -10.53
CA VAL A 233 1.23 10.87 -11.72
C VAL A 233 0.35 12.09 -11.54
N VAL A 234 0.01 12.47 -10.31
CA VAL A 234 -0.81 13.66 -10.04
C VAL A 234 0.02 14.94 -10.04
N HIS A 235 -0.64 16.06 -10.37
CA HIS A 235 -0.03 17.39 -10.26
C HIS A 235 0.35 17.74 -8.82
N SER A 236 1.37 18.59 -8.67
CA SER A 236 1.97 18.95 -7.37
C SER A 236 0.96 19.53 -6.38
N GLU A 237 0.01 20.31 -6.89
CA GLU A 237 -1.01 21.02 -6.13
C GLU A 237 -2.06 20.05 -5.55
N ASP A 238 -2.21 18.88 -6.17
CA ASP A 238 -3.17 17.86 -5.77
C ASP A 238 -2.54 16.84 -4.80
N LEU A 239 -1.21 16.75 -4.69
CA LEU A 239 -0.54 15.84 -3.74
C LEU A 239 -1.04 15.94 -2.29
N PRO A 240 -1.32 17.15 -1.74
CA PRO A 240 -1.83 17.27 -0.37
C PRO A 240 -3.20 16.60 -0.16
N VAL A 241 -3.99 16.37 -1.22
CA VAL A 241 -5.29 15.69 -1.16
C VAL A 241 -5.13 14.18 -0.98
N LEU A 242 -4.02 13.62 -1.48
CA LEU A 242 -3.70 12.19 -1.38
C LEU A 242 -3.16 11.79 -0.01
N ALA A 243 -2.68 12.75 0.79
CA ALA A 243 -2.12 12.47 2.10
C ALA A 243 -3.22 12.41 3.17
N PRO A 244 -3.47 11.25 3.82
CA PRO A 244 -4.45 11.18 4.90
C PRO A 244 -3.96 12.01 6.10
N ARG A 245 -4.75 13.00 6.52
CA ARG A 245 -4.44 13.88 7.66
C ARG A 245 -5.00 13.41 8.99
N SER A 246 -5.93 12.46 8.92
CA SER A 246 -6.63 11.90 10.06
C SER A 246 -6.91 10.43 9.82
N ARG A 247 -7.34 9.76 10.89
CA ARG A 247 -7.71 8.35 10.87
C ARG A 247 -8.64 8.01 9.71
N LEU A 248 -8.29 6.97 8.97
CA LEU A 248 -9.07 6.44 7.86
C LEU A 248 -10.42 5.98 8.37
N ARG A 249 -11.46 6.28 7.58
CA ARG A 249 -12.81 5.77 7.78
C ARG A 249 -13.16 4.98 6.53
N GLY A 250 -13.54 3.71 6.70
CA GLY A 250 -14.04 2.91 5.61
C GLY A 250 -15.32 3.54 5.06
N GLN A 251 -15.36 3.75 3.74
CA GLN A 251 -16.53 4.23 3.01
C GLN A 251 -17.14 3.05 2.24
N PRO A 252 -18.21 2.43 2.75
CA PRO A 252 -18.78 1.23 2.14
C PRO A 252 -19.74 1.52 1.01
N PHE A 253 -19.75 0.63 0.02
CA PHE A 253 -20.70 0.63 -1.09
C PHE A 253 -21.27 -0.79 -1.29
N PRO A 254 -22.60 -0.95 -1.47
CA PRO A 254 -23.62 0.12 -1.46
C PRO A 254 -23.82 0.74 -0.07
N ASN A 255 -24.16 2.03 -0.02
CA ASN A 255 -24.28 2.79 1.23
C ASN A 255 -25.69 2.58 1.83
N SER A 256 -25.84 1.66 2.79
CA SER A 256 -27.14 1.39 3.45
C SER A 256 -27.72 2.57 4.27
N LYS A 257 -27.04 3.74 4.31
CA LYS A 257 -27.45 4.92 5.08
C LYS A 257 -28.09 6.04 4.26
N VAL A 258 -28.16 5.91 2.94
CA VAL A 258 -28.93 6.85 2.10
C VAL A 258 -30.33 6.26 1.95
N GLY A 259 -31.21 6.58 2.90
CA GLY A 259 -32.64 6.50 2.60
C GLY A 259 -32.95 7.52 1.50
N PRO A 260 -33.86 7.23 0.56
CA PRO A 260 -34.25 8.22 -0.44
C PRO A 260 -34.79 9.45 0.29
N GLU A 261 -34.22 10.64 0.03
CA GLU A 261 -34.71 11.90 0.59
C GLU A 261 -36.08 12.33 0.04
N ASN A 262 -36.74 11.49 -0.75
CA ASN A 262 -38.12 11.69 -1.17
C ASN A 262 -38.93 10.46 -0.76
N GLY A 263 -39.85 10.67 0.19
CA GLY A 263 -40.64 9.62 0.82
C GLY A 263 -41.41 8.75 -0.17
N MET A 264 -40.84 7.59 -0.49
CA MET A 264 -41.54 6.35 -0.79
C MET A 264 -40.65 5.22 -0.26
N ALA A 265 -41.14 4.56 0.78
CA ALA A 265 -40.47 3.43 1.39
C ALA A 265 -40.50 2.23 0.45
N GLU A 266 -39.46 2.06 -0.37
CA GLU A 266 -39.15 0.77 -0.96
C GLU A 266 -38.24 -0.02 -0.02
N LYS A 267 -38.83 -1.12 0.47
CA LYS A 267 -38.24 -2.14 1.33
C LYS A 267 -36.91 -2.66 0.77
N ASN A 268 -35.93 -2.85 1.64
CA ASN A 268 -34.86 -3.86 1.60
C ASN A 268 -34.70 -4.61 0.26
N GLN A 269 -34.20 -3.93 -0.78
CA GLN A 269 -33.59 -4.62 -1.91
C GLN A 269 -32.08 -4.58 -1.67
N SER A 270 -31.48 -5.77 -1.54
CA SER A 270 -30.05 -5.98 -1.77
C SER A 270 -29.70 -5.28 -3.09
N GLN A 271 -29.03 -4.13 -3.02
CA GLN A 271 -28.65 -3.40 -4.22
C GLN A 271 -27.59 -4.21 -4.96
N ASP A 272 -28.00 -4.85 -6.05
CA ASP A 272 -27.10 -5.51 -6.97
C ASP A 272 -26.13 -4.47 -7.55
N LEU A 273 -24.83 -4.63 -7.24
CA LEU A 273 -23.78 -3.75 -7.74
C LEU A 273 -23.36 -4.09 -9.19
N ASN A 274 -23.83 -5.22 -9.74
CA ASN A 274 -23.49 -5.62 -11.10
C ASN A 274 -23.92 -4.55 -12.12
N GLY A 275 -23.02 -4.23 -13.06
CA GLY A 275 -23.29 -3.21 -14.08
C GLY A 275 -23.13 -1.77 -13.59
N PHE A 276 -22.57 -1.55 -12.40
CA PHE A 276 -22.14 -0.23 -11.93
C PHE A 276 -20.62 -0.07 -11.92
N SER A 277 -20.20 1.18 -12.07
CA SER A 277 -18.83 1.64 -11.96
C SER A 277 -18.70 2.60 -10.77
N ILE A 278 -17.66 2.39 -9.96
CA ILE A 278 -17.34 3.26 -8.83
C ILE A 278 -16.10 4.09 -9.17
N PHE A 279 -16.23 5.40 -9.16
CA PHE A 279 -15.11 6.33 -9.24
C PHE A 279 -14.63 6.71 -7.85
N TRP A 280 -13.31 6.74 -7.65
CA TRP A 280 -12.67 7.27 -6.45
C TRP A 280 -11.81 8.48 -6.85
N GLY A 281 -12.42 9.67 -6.72
CA GLY A 281 -11.96 10.87 -7.40
C GLY A 281 -11.85 10.68 -8.91
N GLY A 282 -10.95 11.43 -9.56
CA GLY A 282 -10.59 11.22 -10.96
C GLY A 282 -9.50 10.16 -11.18
N LEU A 283 -9.09 9.44 -10.12
CA LEU A 283 -7.86 8.63 -10.10
C LEU A 283 -8.05 7.12 -10.24
N VAL A 284 -9.23 6.61 -9.90
CA VAL A 284 -9.52 5.18 -9.95
C VAL A 284 -10.97 5.00 -10.38
N ARG A 285 -11.20 4.03 -11.26
CA ARG A 285 -12.53 3.54 -11.61
C ARG A 285 -12.56 2.03 -11.39
N VAL A 286 -13.62 1.53 -10.78
CA VAL A 286 -13.83 0.09 -10.56
C VAL A 286 -15.15 -0.29 -11.23
N ASP A 287 -15.06 -1.02 -12.33
CA ASP A 287 -16.21 -1.62 -13.01
C ASP A 287 -16.55 -2.95 -12.34
N ILE A 288 -17.80 -3.07 -11.89
CA ILE A 288 -18.29 -4.24 -11.17
C ILE A 288 -18.95 -5.18 -12.17
N LEU A 289 -18.21 -6.22 -12.56
CA LEU A 289 -18.59 -7.10 -13.67
C LEU A 289 -19.45 -8.27 -13.21
N LYS A 290 -19.07 -8.88 -12.08
CA LYS A 290 -19.78 -10.02 -11.51
C LYS A 290 -19.50 -10.10 -10.01
N VAL A 291 -20.49 -9.83 -9.18
CA VAL A 291 -20.43 -9.96 -7.72
C VAL A 291 -21.71 -10.58 -7.17
N LEU A 292 -21.67 -10.98 -5.89
CA LEU A 292 -22.89 -11.38 -5.18
C LEU A 292 -23.76 -10.15 -4.88
N PRO A 293 -25.10 -10.29 -4.79
CA PRO A 293 -26.00 -9.17 -4.49
C PRO A 293 -25.67 -8.44 -3.18
N GLU A 294 -25.12 -9.13 -2.18
CA GLU A 294 -24.73 -8.58 -0.88
C GLU A 294 -23.27 -8.13 -0.83
N THR A 295 -22.54 -8.18 -1.95
CA THR A 295 -21.13 -7.78 -1.99
C THR A 295 -20.99 -6.31 -1.61
N ARG A 296 -20.02 -6.06 -0.74
CA ARG A 296 -19.69 -4.73 -0.25
C ARG A 296 -18.25 -4.40 -0.56
N LEU A 297 -18.04 -3.21 -1.11
CA LEU A 297 -16.74 -2.63 -1.38
C LEU A 297 -16.49 -1.50 -0.38
N THR A 298 -15.56 -1.68 0.54
CA THR A 298 -15.24 -0.67 1.56
C THR A 298 -13.92 0.03 1.21
N PHE A 299 -13.99 1.32 0.89
CA PHE A 299 -12.84 2.13 0.47
C PHE A 299 -12.14 2.74 1.68
N TYR A 300 -10.83 2.52 1.78
CA TYR A 300 -9.95 3.07 2.81
C TYR A 300 -8.86 3.93 2.17
N GLY A 301 -9.02 5.25 2.28
CA GLY A 301 -8.01 6.21 1.86
C GLY A 301 -8.42 7.65 2.24
N PRO A 302 -7.84 8.68 1.61
CA PRO A 302 -8.02 10.05 2.05
C PRO A 302 -9.49 10.48 1.93
N LYS A 303 -10.05 11.04 3.01
CA LYS A 303 -11.45 11.50 3.08
C LYS A 303 -11.78 12.57 2.02
N ALA A 304 -10.76 13.30 1.54
CA ALA A 304 -10.94 14.35 0.56
C ALA A 304 -11.26 13.81 -0.84
N LEU A 305 -10.92 12.54 -1.15
CA LEU A 305 -11.37 11.91 -2.40
C LEU A 305 -12.80 11.40 -2.24
N GLN A 306 -13.68 11.98 -3.05
CA GLN A 306 -15.07 11.58 -3.15
C GLN A 306 -15.23 10.26 -3.90
N ILE A 307 -16.31 9.56 -3.63
CA ILE A 307 -16.66 8.31 -4.29
C ILE A 307 -18.00 8.48 -4.99
N HIS A 308 -18.06 8.13 -6.27
CA HIS A 308 -19.26 8.27 -7.10
C HIS A 308 -19.62 6.93 -7.75
N LEU A 309 -20.88 6.53 -7.64
CA LEU A 309 -21.43 5.33 -8.26
C LEU A 309 -22.20 5.75 -9.53
N VAL A 310 -21.91 5.11 -10.66
CA VAL A 310 -22.53 5.42 -11.96
C VAL A 310 -22.80 4.12 -12.70
N PRO A 311 -23.91 3.97 -13.44
CA PRO A 311 -24.09 2.86 -14.38
C PRO A 311 -22.91 2.72 -15.34
N THR A 312 -22.40 1.50 -15.54
CA THR A 312 -21.17 1.25 -16.30
C THR A 312 -21.28 1.69 -17.77
N ASP A 313 -22.47 1.60 -18.36
CA ASP A 313 -22.78 2.08 -19.71
C ASP A 313 -22.62 3.61 -19.86
N LYS A 314 -22.78 4.37 -18.77
CA LYS A 314 -22.63 5.83 -18.73
C LYS A 314 -21.29 6.30 -18.17
N ALA A 315 -20.46 5.38 -17.68
CA ALA A 315 -19.27 5.71 -16.91
C ALA A 315 -18.20 6.45 -17.75
N ASP A 316 -18.04 6.12 -19.03
CA ASP A 316 -17.10 6.82 -19.92
C ASP A 316 -17.53 8.28 -20.19
N GLU A 317 -18.81 8.50 -20.47
CA GLU A 317 -19.38 9.84 -20.68
C GLU A 317 -19.28 10.67 -19.39
N PHE A 318 -19.64 10.07 -18.25
CA PHE A 318 -19.54 10.70 -16.95
C PHE A 318 -18.10 11.11 -16.63
N TYR A 319 -17.12 10.23 -16.85
CA TYR A 319 -15.71 10.55 -16.62
C TYR A 319 -15.27 11.74 -17.46
N LYS A 320 -15.57 11.73 -18.76
CA LYS A 320 -15.20 12.82 -19.69
C LYS A 320 -15.81 14.16 -19.27
N LYS A 321 -17.05 14.16 -18.78
CA LYS A 321 -17.77 15.38 -18.40
C LYS A 321 -17.34 15.93 -17.04
N GLU A 322 -17.12 15.05 -16.07
CA GLU A 322 -16.97 15.43 -14.66
C GLU A 322 -15.52 15.45 -14.15
N LEU A 323 -14.55 14.99 -14.96
CA LEU A 323 -13.11 15.11 -14.67
C LEU A 323 -12.70 16.58 -14.49
N GLY A 324 -12.01 16.88 -13.38
CA GLY A 324 -11.62 18.25 -13.04
C GLY A 324 -12.72 19.08 -12.40
N VAL A 325 -13.96 18.55 -12.29
CA VAL A 325 -15.12 19.21 -11.68
C VAL A 325 -15.55 18.46 -10.42
N LEU A 326 -16.29 17.34 -10.56
CA LEU A 326 -16.65 16.46 -9.45
C LEU A 326 -15.55 15.43 -9.21
N LEU A 327 -15.00 14.87 -10.28
CA LEU A 327 -13.95 13.87 -10.23
C LEU A 327 -12.59 14.55 -10.11
N THR A 328 -12.22 14.83 -8.86
CA THR A 328 -10.94 15.43 -8.49
C THR A 328 -10.18 14.51 -7.54
N PRO A 329 -8.84 14.46 -7.59
CA PRO A 329 -7.96 15.10 -8.58
C PRO A 329 -7.96 14.37 -9.94
N PRO A 330 -7.49 15.00 -11.05
CA PRO A 330 -6.91 16.35 -11.15
C PRO A 330 -7.92 17.46 -10.80
N THR A 331 -7.46 18.54 -10.15
CA THR A 331 -8.34 19.67 -9.77
C THR A 331 -8.34 20.75 -10.84
N GLY A 332 -9.53 21.09 -11.37
CA GLY A 332 -9.71 22.12 -12.38
C GLY A 332 -9.61 21.59 -13.82
N LYS A 333 -10.33 22.23 -14.74
CA LYS A 333 -10.42 21.79 -16.14
C LYS A 333 -9.09 21.88 -16.89
N GLU A 334 -8.32 22.93 -16.67
CA GLU A 334 -6.99 23.11 -17.27
C GLU A 334 -6.08 21.91 -17.00
N ARG A 335 -6.01 21.44 -15.75
CA ARG A 335 -5.20 20.26 -15.40
C ARG A 335 -5.81 18.96 -15.90
N ALA A 336 -7.12 18.91 -16.06
CA ALA A 336 -7.80 17.75 -16.65
C ALA A 336 -7.51 17.60 -18.15
N GLU A 337 -7.16 18.68 -18.87
CA GLU A 337 -6.78 18.62 -20.28
C GLU A 337 -5.44 17.89 -20.48
N ASP A 338 -4.47 18.11 -19.59
CA ASP A 338 -3.17 17.43 -19.60
C ASP A 338 -3.19 16.05 -18.90
N TRP A 339 -4.33 15.64 -18.35
CA TRP A 339 -4.47 14.38 -17.64
C TRP A 339 -4.57 13.20 -18.61
N ARG A 340 -3.67 12.23 -18.44
CA ARG A 340 -3.61 11.03 -19.29
C ARG A 340 -4.79 10.07 -19.12
N GLY A 341 -5.62 10.24 -18.09
CA GLY A 341 -6.77 9.37 -17.85
C GLY A 341 -6.39 8.03 -17.22
N LEU A 342 -7.39 7.14 -17.17
CA LEU A 342 -7.30 5.80 -16.58
C LEU A 342 -7.00 4.74 -17.65
N GLU A 343 -5.80 4.84 -18.25
CA GLU A 343 -5.40 4.04 -19.42
C GLU A 343 -5.18 2.55 -19.11
N LEU A 344 -4.83 2.19 -17.87
CA LEU A 344 -4.58 0.80 -17.49
C LEU A 344 -5.85 0.17 -16.94
N GLU A 345 -6.38 -0.84 -17.63
CA GLU A 345 -7.41 -1.74 -17.11
C GLU A 345 -6.77 -3.04 -16.59
N GLN A 346 -7.04 -3.36 -15.32
CA GLN A 346 -6.66 -4.63 -14.71
C GLN A 346 -7.91 -5.39 -14.30
N ARG A 347 -8.15 -6.53 -14.97
CA ARG A 347 -9.23 -7.45 -14.63
C ARG A 347 -8.81 -8.35 -13.48
N LEU A 348 -9.61 -8.35 -12.42
CA LEU A 348 -9.37 -9.08 -11.19
C LEU A 348 -10.41 -10.18 -11.03
N GLN A 349 -9.93 -11.39 -10.78
CA GLN A 349 -10.75 -12.53 -10.36
C GLN A 349 -10.42 -12.85 -8.91
N ILE A 350 -11.32 -12.47 -8.01
CA ILE A 350 -11.12 -12.57 -6.57
C ILE A 350 -11.90 -13.78 -6.07
N LYS A 351 -11.17 -14.80 -5.63
CA LYS A 351 -11.73 -16.00 -5.02
C LYS A 351 -11.99 -15.74 -3.54
N PHE A 352 -13.13 -16.20 -3.05
CA PHE A 352 -13.42 -16.25 -1.63
C PHE A 352 -13.82 -17.66 -1.22
N LYS A 353 -13.60 -17.99 0.06
CA LYS A 353 -13.92 -19.29 0.64
C LYS A 353 -14.91 -19.20 1.80
N ASP A 354 -15.07 -18.00 2.33
CA ASP A 354 -15.78 -17.71 3.55
C ASP A 354 -16.38 -16.32 3.35
N VAL A 355 -17.71 -16.26 3.40
CA VAL A 355 -18.51 -15.06 3.17
C VAL A 355 -18.49 -14.12 4.38
N GLU A 356 -18.13 -14.63 5.55
CA GLU A 356 -18.12 -13.89 6.81
C GLU A 356 -16.84 -13.04 6.99
N ARG A 357 -15.87 -13.19 6.08
CA ARG A 357 -14.63 -12.42 6.06
C ARG A 357 -14.42 -11.74 4.71
N PRO A 358 -13.66 -10.63 4.68
CA PRO A 358 -13.27 -10.04 3.41
C PRO A 358 -12.48 -11.04 2.57
N ALA A 359 -12.75 -11.07 1.27
CA ALA A 359 -12.09 -11.95 0.32
C ALA A 359 -10.64 -11.53 0.07
N SER A 360 -10.45 -10.23 -0.15
CA SER A 360 -9.18 -9.62 -0.47
C SER A 360 -9.25 -8.10 -0.31
N ASP A 361 -8.09 -7.47 -0.16
CA ASP A 361 -7.93 -6.04 -0.47
C ASP A 361 -7.48 -5.88 -1.93
N VAL A 362 -8.05 -4.89 -2.61
CA VAL A 362 -7.51 -4.29 -3.83
C VAL A 362 -6.78 -3.00 -3.44
N ALA A 363 -5.46 -3.08 -3.30
CA ALA A 363 -4.62 -1.96 -2.89
C ALA A 363 -4.16 -1.15 -4.10
N ILE A 364 -4.46 0.16 -4.07
CA ILE A 364 -4.05 1.13 -5.08
C ILE A 364 -2.80 1.85 -4.59
N SER A 365 -1.69 1.61 -5.28
CA SER A 365 -0.37 2.10 -4.91
C SER A 365 -0.36 3.63 -4.71
N GLY A 366 -0.01 4.09 -3.51
CA GLY A 366 0.07 5.50 -3.15
C GLY A 366 -1.25 6.18 -2.76
N LEU A 367 -2.36 5.44 -2.67
CA LEU A 367 -3.69 6.00 -2.33
C LEU A 367 -4.33 5.32 -1.12
N GLY A 368 -4.41 3.99 -1.12
CA GLY A 368 -5.14 3.23 -0.12
C GLY A 368 -5.60 1.89 -0.65
N TRP A 369 -6.70 1.35 -0.14
CA TRP A 369 -7.22 0.06 -0.59
C TRP A 369 -8.74 -0.02 -0.56
N ILE A 370 -9.27 -1.00 -1.29
CA ILE A 370 -10.68 -1.37 -1.31
C ILE A 370 -10.78 -2.76 -0.72
N ALA A 371 -11.43 -2.90 0.43
CA ALA A 371 -11.75 -4.21 0.99
C ALA A 371 -12.96 -4.79 0.25
N VAL A 372 -12.81 -6.01 -0.27
CA VAL A 372 -13.85 -6.73 -1.00
C VAL A 372 -14.50 -7.73 -0.06
N GLU A 373 -15.71 -7.43 0.39
CA GLU A 373 -16.51 -8.24 1.31
C GLU A 373 -17.59 -8.97 0.49
N PRO A 374 -17.52 -10.31 0.32
CA PRO A 374 -18.47 -11.05 -0.54
C PRO A 374 -19.92 -10.89 -0.12
N ALA A 375 -20.16 -10.82 1.19
CA ALA A 375 -21.48 -10.58 1.77
C ALA A 375 -21.37 -9.55 2.91
N SER A 376 -22.28 -8.58 2.91
CA SER A 376 -22.47 -7.67 4.03
C SER A 376 -23.29 -8.38 5.11
N LYS A 377 -22.78 -8.55 6.33
CA LYS A 377 -23.54 -9.11 7.48
C LYS A 377 -24.85 -8.33 7.71
N PRO A 378 -26.06 -8.87 7.45
CA PRO A 378 -27.25 -8.39 8.13
C PRO A 378 -27.22 -8.92 9.56
N ARG A 379 -27.58 -8.09 10.56
CA ARG A 379 -27.78 -8.60 11.91
C ARG A 379 -28.93 -9.62 11.88
N GLY A 380 -28.61 -10.91 12.04
CA GLY A 380 -29.58 -11.93 12.46
C GLY A 380 -30.24 -12.79 11.37
N GLN A 381 -29.64 -12.98 10.20
CA GLN A 381 -30.03 -14.07 9.30
C GLN A 381 -28.85 -15.01 9.06
N SER A 382 -29.02 -16.24 9.57
CA SER A 382 -28.14 -17.36 9.34
C SER A 382 -28.38 -17.98 7.96
N ASP A 383 -27.29 -18.43 7.37
CA ASP A 383 -27.21 -19.35 6.24
C ASP A 383 -27.47 -18.73 4.86
N ILE A 384 -26.49 -17.94 4.38
CA ILE A 384 -26.26 -17.85 2.93
C ILE A 384 -25.84 -19.25 2.48
N ASN A 385 -26.76 -19.96 1.85
CA ASN A 385 -26.51 -21.27 1.30
C ASN A 385 -25.50 -21.12 0.16
N LEU A 386 -24.25 -21.54 0.37
CA LEU A 386 -23.13 -21.43 -0.58
C LEU A 386 -23.29 -22.34 -1.83
N ASP A 387 -24.49 -22.86 -2.08
CA ASP A 387 -24.78 -23.76 -3.19
C ASP A 387 -24.99 -23.05 -4.53
N GLU A 388 -24.80 -21.72 -4.60
CA GLU A 388 -24.86 -20.98 -5.86
C GLU A 388 -23.47 -20.62 -6.37
N THR A 389 -22.93 -21.47 -7.26
CA THR A 389 -22.05 -21.25 -8.46
C THR A 389 -20.99 -20.13 -8.55
N ILE A 390 -20.92 -19.15 -7.65
CA ILE A 390 -20.09 -17.94 -7.74
C ILE A 390 -19.20 -17.87 -6.49
N ASN A 391 -18.09 -18.59 -6.52
CA ASN A 391 -16.99 -18.42 -5.55
C ASN A 391 -15.94 -17.39 -6.02
N GLU A 392 -16.29 -16.61 -7.04
CA GLU A 392 -15.40 -15.69 -7.76
C GLU A 392 -16.12 -14.36 -8.01
N LEU A 393 -15.49 -13.28 -7.56
CA LEU A 393 -15.91 -11.91 -7.82
C LEU A 393 -15.03 -11.32 -8.93
N HIS A 394 -15.64 -10.71 -9.95
CA HIS A 394 -14.95 -10.12 -11.08
C HIS A 394 -15.07 -8.60 -11.07
N LEU A 395 -13.93 -7.93 -11.01
CA LEU A 395 -13.83 -6.47 -11.05
C LEU A 395 -12.86 -6.06 -12.17
N ALA A 396 -13.13 -4.95 -12.84
CA ALA A 396 -12.15 -4.30 -13.71
C ALA A 396 -11.72 -2.98 -13.08
N VAL A 397 -10.45 -2.89 -12.66
CA VAL A 397 -9.90 -1.70 -12.02
C VAL A 397 -9.13 -0.90 -13.04
N ARG A 398 -9.50 0.37 -13.21
CA ARG A 398 -8.87 1.31 -14.13
C ARG A 398 -8.12 2.39 -13.37
N VAL A 399 -6.84 2.55 -13.68
CA VAL A 399 -5.92 3.53 -13.05
C VAL A 399 -5.01 4.16 -14.11
N PRO A 400 -4.30 5.27 -13.79
CA PRO A 400 -3.25 5.79 -14.66
C PRO A 400 -2.18 4.74 -14.93
N LYS A 401 -1.66 4.70 -16.16
CA LYS A 401 -0.78 3.61 -16.64
C LYS A 401 0.41 3.24 -15.72
N PRO A 402 1.12 4.20 -15.10
CA PRO A 402 2.23 3.85 -14.21
C PRO A 402 1.76 3.18 -12.91
N VAL A 403 0.55 3.45 -12.45
CA VAL A 403 0.08 3.10 -11.10
C VAL A 403 -0.19 1.60 -11.01
N GLU A 404 0.42 0.95 -10.03
CA GLU A 404 0.20 -0.48 -9.77
C GLU A 404 -1.03 -0.74 -8.88
N VAL A 405 -1.76 -1.80 -9.21
CA VAL A 405 -2.88 -2.33 -8.41
C VAL A 405 -2.51 -3.71 -7.89
N PHE A 406 -2.53 -3.88 -6.57
CA PHE A 406 -2.19 -5.12 -5.91
C PHE A 406 -3.42 -5.80 -5.30
N VAL A 407 -3.56 -7.10 -5.54
CA VAL A 407 -4.50 -7.94 -4.78
C VAL A 407 -3.72 -8.56 -3.62
N ARG A 408 -4.17 -8.33 -2.38
CA ARG A 408 -3.48 -8.81 -1.17
C ARG A 408 -4.47 -9.35 -0.14
N PRO A 409 -4.02 -10.20 0.81
CA PRO A 409 -4.84 -10.60 1.94
C PRO A 409 -5.41 -9.38 2.68
N PRO A 410 -6.67 -9.41 3.13
CA PRO A 410 -7.29 -8.26 3.77
C PRO A 410 -6.53 -7.79 4.99
N LEU A 411 -6.32 -6.48 5.13
CA LEU A 411 -5.75 -5.89 6.34
C LEU A 411 -6.79 -5.90 7.47
N PRO A 412 -6.53 -6.50 8.64
CA PRO A 412 -7.48 -6.57 9.75
C PRO A 412 -7.63 -5.21 10.43
N VAL A 413 -8.57 -4.40 9.92
CA VAL A 413 -8.81 -3.04 10.41
C VAL A 413 -10.17 -2.88 11.09
N GLY A 414 -10.20 -1.97 12.06
CA GLY A 414 -11.37 -1.70 12.88
C GLY A 414 -11.78 -2.87 13.76
N LYS A 415 -12.90 -2.70 14.48
CA LYS A 415 -13.44 -3.73 15.37
C LYS A 415 -13.71 -5.06 14.65
N ALA A 416 -14.32 -5.00 13.47
CA ALA A 416 -14.64 -6.19 12.68
C ALA A 416 -13.36 -6.96 12.30
N GLY A 417 -12.24 -6.27 12.05
CA GLY A 417 -10.94 -6.87 11.78
C GLY A 417 -10.55 -7.94 12.79
N ALA A 418 -10.65 -7.64 14.08
CA ALA A 418 -10.31 -8.58 15.15
C ALA A 418 -11.30 -9.76 15.26
N GLU A 419 -12.55 -9.60 14.80
CA GLU A 419 -13.58 -10.65 14.88
C GLU A 419 -13.37 -11.72 13.80
N TRP A 420 -12.92 -11.36 12.60
CA TRP A 420 -12.70 -12.32 11.50
C TRP A 420 -11.24 -12.75 11.31
N TYR A 421 -10.27 -12.03 11.89
CA TYR A 421 -8.86 -12.34 11.69
C TYR A 421 -8.50 -13.69 12.33
N GLN A 422 -7.91 -14.57 11.53
CA GLN A 422 -7.46 -15.89 11.96
C GLN A 422 -5.93 -15.92 11.88
N TYR A 423 -5.30 -16.13 13.03
CA TYR A 423 -3.87 -16.38 13.11
C TYR A 423 -3.56 -17.68 12.38
N ARG A 424 -2.49 -17.66 11.58
CA ARG A 424 -2.00 -18.86 10.93
C ARG A 424 -1.47 -19.81 12.00
N GLU A 425 -1.86 -21.07 11.93
CA GLU A 425 -1.21 -22.13 12.72
C GLU A 425 0.23 -22.31 12.23
N LEU A 426 1.18 -22.24 13.16
CA LEU A 426 2.61 -22.36 12.90
C LEU A 426 3.15 -23.60 13.58
N SER A 427 4.11 -24.25 12.94
CA SER A 427 4.94 -25.24 13.64
C SER A 427 5.88 -24.55 14.64
N GLU A 428 6.34 -25.28 15.66
CA GLU A 428 7.31 -24.76 16.66
C GLU A 428 8.54 -24.12 15.99
N LYS A 429 9.07 -24.74 14.93
CA LYS A 429 10.20 -24.20 14.16
C LYS A 429 9.86 -22.90 13.45
N GLU A 430 8.66 -22.78 12.90
CA GLU A 430 8.21 -21.55 12.26
C GLU A 430 8.04 -20.44 13.29
N GLU A 431 7.53 -20.76 14.48
CA GLU A 431 7.35 -19.80 15.58
C GLU A 431 8.69 -19.27 16.11
N GLU A 432 9.70 -20.12 16.26
CA GLU A 432 11.05 -19.72 16.65
C GLU A 432 11.73 -18.79 15.63
N LEU A 433 11.52 -19.04 14.34
CA LEU A 433 12.10 -18.26 13.25
C LEU A 433 11.27 -17.03 12.88
N ARG A 434 10.01 -16.95 13.33
CA ARG A 434 9.09 -15.86 13.00
C ARG A 434 9.62 -14.56 13.62
N PRO A 435 9.79 -13.49 12.81
CA PRO A 435 10.13 -12.19 13.36
C PRO A 435 9.07 -11.74 14.35
N LYS A 436 9.51 -11.32 15.55
CA LYS A 436 8.60 -10.74 16.55
C LYS A 436 8.12 -9.37 16.09
N TRP A 437 6.89 -9.02 16.43
CA TRP A 437 6.35 -7.68 16.22
C TRP A 437 6.12 -6.95 17.55
N HIS A 438 6.24 -5.62 17.51
CA HIS A 438 6.10 -4.72 18.65
C HIS A 438 5.33 -3.46 18.24
N PHE A 439 4.65 -2.79 19.17
CA PHE A 439 3.96 -1.52 18.91
C PHE A 439 3.96 -0.58 20.12
#